data_AF-A0A1S2NIC8-F1
#
_entry.id   AF-A0A1S2NIC8-F1
#
_cell.length_a   1.000
_cell.length_b   1.000
_cell.length_c   1.000
_cell.angle_alpha   90.00
_cell.angle_beta   90.00
_cell.angle_gamma   90.00
#
_symmetry.space_group_name_H-M   'P 1'
#
loop_
_entity.id
_entity.type
_entity.pdbx_description
1 polymer ?
#
loop_
_entity_poly.entity_id
_entity_poly.type
_entity_poly.pdbx_seq_one_letter_code
_entity_poly.pdbx_strand_id
1 'polypeptide(L)'
;MQNKNNASGKIIATTLKKIHSLINKYKNEDFLKKYKNEKMFFIIDECHRSQQGEMHENMIKYFYGSYFFGFTGTPIFEKNKLSKNAKTTKELFNKCIHEYRFSNALKDKFVIDYNVEYYIKTKNNSTCKEEVVKKILNSYHDLTQNKKYNALFAVSNIDDLIEYYNIFKNKENEHDFKIATICSEHFNSENEKNDDKREAFKSIKVIFIKILAKKQKINL
;
A
#
# COMPACT_ATOMS: atom_id res chain seq x y z
N MET A 1 -12.25 -35.46 37.71
CA MET A 1 -11.46 -34.34 37.14
C MET A 1 -11.89 -34.15 35.69
N GLN A 2 -12.64 -33.10 35.37
CA GLN A 2 -13.08 -32.81 34.01
C GLN A 2 -11.99 -32.04 33.25
N ASN A 3 -11.52 -32.61 32.14
CA ASN A 3 -10.61 -31.99 31.19
C ASN A 3 -11.32 -30.83 30.45
N LYS A 4 -11.01 -29.58 30.81
CA LYS A 4 -11.40 -28.38 30.04
C LYS A 4 -10.31 -28.04 29.01
N ASN A 5 -10.23 -28.80 27.92
CA ASN A 5 -9.34 -28.47 26.78
C ASN A 5 -10.15 -28.28 25.49
N ASN A 6 -11.02 -27.26 25.46
CA ASN A 6 -11.72 -26.85 24.25
C ASN A 6 -11.78 -25.31 24.13
N ALA A 7 -10.63 -24.64 24.25
CA ALA A 7 -10.50 -23.26 23.82
C ALA A 7 -9.88 -23.24 22.41
N SER A 8 -10.67 -23.62 21.39
CA SER A 8 -10.28 -23.35 20.01
C SER A 8 -10.28 -21.82 19.85
N GLY A 9 -9.11 -21.19 19.89
CA GLY A 9 -8.98 -19.76 19.68
C GLY A 9 -9.49 -19.39 18.29
N LYS A 10 -10.51 -18.51 18.21
CA LYS A 10 -11.03 -18.03 16.94
C LYS A 10 -10.13 -16.91 16.43
N ILE A 11 -9.49 -17.11 15.28
CA ILE A 11 -8.69 -16.09 14.60
C ILE A 11 -9.58 -15.43 13.53
N ILE A 12 -9.60 -14.10 13.50
CA ILE A 12 -10.36 -13.33 12.51
C ILE A 12 -9.37 -12.44 11.74
N ALA A 13 -9.26 -12.68 10.44
CA ALA A 13 -8.54 -11.79 9.54
C ALA A 13 -9.50 -10.75 8.94
N THR A 14 -9.20 -9.47 9.13
CA THR A 14 -10.02 -8.36 8.62
C THR A 14 -9.18 -7.10 8.43
N THR A 15 -9.78 -6.05 7.88
CA THR A 15 -9.12 -4.75 7.70
C THR A 15 -9.52 -3.78 8.80
N LEU A 16 -8.62 -2.86 9.16
CA LEU A 16 -8.92 -1.78 10.12
C LEU A 16 -10.18 -0.99 9.71
N LYS A 17 -10.33 -0.72 8.40
CA LYS A 17 -11.52 -0.03 7.86
C LYS A 17 -12.82 -0.79 8.14
N LYS A 18 -12.82 -2.12 8.02
CA LYS A 18 -14.00 -2.95 8.33
C LYS A 18 -14.36 -2.89 9.81
N ILE A 19 -13.37 -2.96 10.70
CA ILE A 19 -13.62 -2.86 12.15
C ILE A 19 -14.12 -1.45 12.50
N HIS A 20 -13.50 -0.41 11.97
CA HIS A 20 -13.93 0.96 12.20
C HIS A 20 -15.39 1.18 11.72
N SER A 21 -15.74 0.67 10.53
CA SER A 21 -17.11 0.70 10.01
C SER A 21 -18.08 -0.09 10.90
N LEU A 22 -17.67 -1.25 11.40
CA LEU A 22 -18.45 -2.07 12.32
C LEU A 22 -18.77 -1.30 13.62
N ILE A 23 -17.77 -0.66 14.23
CA ILE A 23 -17.95 0.16 15.43
C ILE A 23 -18.93 1.30 15.14
N ASN A 24 -18.71 2.07 14.07
CA ASN A 24 -19.54 3.23 13.76
C ASN A 24 -21.01 2.86 13.52
N LYS A 25 -21.26 1.75 12.81
CA LYS A 25 -22.61 1.33 12.42
C LYS A 25 -23.35 0.60 13.55
N TYR A 26 -22.65 -0.16 14.39
CA TYR A 26 -23.26 -1.09 15.33
C TYR A 26 -22.86 -0.87 16.80
N LYS A 27 -22.28 0.29 17.16
CA LYS A 27 -21.84 0.60 18.53
C LYS A 27 -22.89 0.37 19.63
N ASN A 28 -24.17 0.51 19.29
CA ASN A 28 -25.32 0.41 20.19
C ASN A 28 -26.01 -0.95 20.17
N GLU A 29 -25.57 -1.88 19.31
CA GLU A 29 -26.15 -3.21 19.20
C GLU A 29 -25.64 -4.14 20.28
N ASP A 30 -26.51 -4.98 20.82
CA ASP A 30 -26.19 -5.85 21.95
C ASP A 30 -25.15 -6.91 21.59
N PHE A 31 -25.15 -7.38 20.33
CA PHE A 31 -24.14 -8.33 19.86
C PHE A 31 -22.72 -7.74 19.86
N LEU A 32 -22.56 -6.42 19.73
CA LEU A 32 -21.23 -5.77 19.70
C LEU A 32 -20.82 -5.32 21.11
N LYS A 33 -21.78 -4.88 21.93
CA LYS A 33 -21.54 -4.45 23.32
C LYS A 33 -20.84 -5.51 24.17
N LYS A 34 -21.18 -6.79 23.98
CA LYS A 34 -20.56 -7.91 24.73
C LYS A 34 -19.04 -7.99 24.53
N TYR A 35 -18.52 -7.50 23.41
CA TYR A 35 -17.10 -7.55 23.09
C TYR A 35 -16.29 -6.37 23.66
N LYS A 36 -16.92 -5.34 24.25
CA LYS A 36 -16.21 -4.13 24.74
C LYS A 36 -15.17 -4.44 25.82
N ASN A 37 -15.51 -5.35 26.74
CA ASN A 37 -14.68 -5.77 27.87
C ASN A 37 -14.10 -7.18 27.70
N GLU A 38 -14.23 -7.77 26.51
CA GLU A 38 -13.74 -9.12 26.28
C GLU A 38 -12.22 -9.10 26.03
N LYS A 39 -11.52 -10.10 26.57
CA LYS A 39 -10.07 -10.25 26.39
C LYS A 39 -9.77 -10.69 24.96
N MET A 40 -9.51 -9.72 24.10
CA MET A 40 -9.14 -9.93 22.70
C MET A 40 -7.71 -9.46 22.44
N PHE A 41 -7.06 -10.10 21.48
CA PHE A 41 -5.76 -9.68 20.97
C PHE A 41 -5.92 -9.12 19.56
N PHE A 42 -5.57 -7.86 19.38
CA PHE A 42 -5.49 -7.20 18.08
C PHE A 42 -4.03 -7.19 17.63
N ILE A 43 -3.76 -7.86 16.50
CA ILE A 43 -2.46 -7.82 15.82
C ILE A 43 -2.64 -6.96 14.58
N ILE A 44 -1.96 -5.82 14.56
CA ILE A 44 -2.08 -4.81 13.50
C ILE A 44 -0.78 -4.79 12.71
N ASP A 45 -0.85 -5.18 11.45
CA ASP A 45 0.24 -5.08 10.49
C ASP A 45 0.31 -3.69 9.86
N GLU A 46 1.52 -3.24 9.52
CA GLU A 46 1.86 -1.92 9.00
C GLU A 46 1.14 -0.76 9.71
N CYS A 47 1.31 -0.69 11.03
CA CYS A 47 0.60 0.23 11.92
C CYS A 47 1.08 1.71 11.89
N HIS A 48 1.69 2.14 10.79
CA HIS A 48 2.32 3.47 10.64
C HIS A 48 1.53 4.49 9.81
N ARG A 49 0.30 4.21 9.35
CA ARG A 49 -0.36 5.12 8.40
C ARG A 49 -1.17 6.20 9.10
N SER A 50 -1.07 7.44 8.62
CA SER A 50 -1.80 8.62 9.11
C SER A 50 -3.33 8.45 9.14
N GLN A 51 -3.89 7.63 8.23
CA GLN A 51 -5.32 7.28 8.22
C GLN A 51 -5.73 6.32 9.35
N GLN A 52 -4.77 5.76 10.08
CA GLN A 52 -4.99 4.81 11.17
C GLN A 52 -5.11 5.49 12.53
N GLY A 53 -4.73 6.76 12.70
CA GLY A 53 -4.75 7.43 14.01
C GLY A 53 -6.15 7.44 14.64
N GLU A 54 -7.12 8.10 13.99
CA GLU A 54 -8.50 8.18 14.48
C GLU A 54 -9.18 6.80 14.53
N MET A 55 -8.96 5.96 13.52
CA MET A 55 -9.55 4.61 13.48
C MET A 55 -9.04 3.73 14.63
N HIS A 56 -7.74 3.78 14.90
CA HIS A 56 -7.10 3.04 15.99
C HIS A 56 -7.53 3.55 17.35
N GLU A 57 -7.62 4.87 17.54
CA GLU A 57 -8.14 5.45 18.77
C GLU A 57 -9.59 5.03 19.03
N ASN A 58 -10.44 5.04 17.99
CA ASN A 58 -11.82 4.59 18.12
C ASN A 58 -11.91 3.10 18.49
N MET A 59 -11.01 2.27 17.96
CA MET A 59 -10.91 0.86 18.33
C MET A 59 -10.47 0.68 19.79
N ILE A 60 -9.42 1.38 20.24
CA ILE A 60 -8.95 1.32 21.64
C ILE A 60 -10.05 1.78 22.60
N LYS A 61 -10.73 2.89 22.28
CA LYS A 61 -11.83 3.43 23.09
C LYS A 61 -13.01 2.45 23.18
N TYR A 62 -13.34 1.77 22.09
CA TYR A 62 -14.48 0.85 22.07
C TYR A 62 -14.18 -0.49 22.74
N PHE A 63 -13.01 -1.08 22.46
CA PHE A 63 -12.58 -2.38 22.97
C PHE A 63 -11.59 -2.23 24.13
N TYR A 64 -12.00 -1.55 25.21
CA TYR A 64 -11.12 -1.21 26.33
C TYR A 64 -10.59 -2.43 27.11
N GLY A 65 -11.23 -3.60 27.02
CA GLY A 65 -10.76 -4.85 27.64
C GLY A 65 -9.71 -5.63 26.82
N SER A 66 -9.27 -5.09 25.68
CA SER A 66 -8.41 -5.79 24.72
C SER A 66 -6.96 -5.30 24.69
N TYR A 67 -6.08 -6.11 24.12
CA TYR A 67 -4.65 -5.83 23.94
C TYR A 67 -4.33 -5.58 22.47
N PHE A 68 -3.55 -4.53 22.20
CA PHE A 68 -3.15 -4.13 20.85
C PHE A 68 -1.65 -4.30 20.65
N PHE A 69 -1.26 -5.05 19.63
CA PHE A 69 0.11 -5.21 19.16
C PHE A 69 0.22 -4.66 17.74
N GLY A 70 1.19 -3.77 17.53
CA GLY A 70 1.46 -3.16 16.23
C GLY A 70 2.82 -3.60 15.68
N PHE A 71 2.84 -4.00 14.42
CA PHE A 71 4.04 -4.28 13.65
C PHE A 71 4.19 -3.21 12.56
N THR A 72 5.40 -2.69 12.38
CA THR A 72 5.68 -1.72 11.32
C THR A 72 7.17 -1.70 10.98
N GLY A 73 7.48 -1.60 9.68
CA GLY A 73 8.84 -1.34 9.20
C GLY A 73 9.23 0.14 9.23
N THR A 74 8.24 1.05 9.32
CA THR A 74 8.42 2.51 9.15
C THR A 74 7.75 3.29 10.29
N PRO A 75 8.26 3.19 11.53
CA PRO A 75 7.69 3.91 12.66
C PRO A 75 7.70 5.44 12.47
N ILE A 76 6.64 6.09 12.97
CA ILE A 76 6.52 7.55 13.04
C ILE A 76 7.17 8.03 14.34
N PHE A 77 8.14 8.92 14.19
CA PHE A 77 8.86 9.66 15.21
C PHE A 77 8.53 11.16 15.10
N GLU A 78 8.87 11.93 16.13
CA GLU A 78 8.72 13.40 16.10
C GLU A 78 9.34 14.05 14.87
N LYS A 79 10.51 13.55 14.43
CA LYS A 79 11.27 14.09 13.29
C LYS A 79 10.63 13.87 11.91
N ASN A 80 9.77 12.87 11.74
CA ASN A 80 9.13 12.54 10.45
C ASN A 80 7.61 12.69 10.51
N LYS A 81 7.10 13.46 11.49
CA LYS A 81 5.69 13.86 11.52
C LYS A 81 5.36 14.72 10.30
N LEU A 82 4.37 14.28 9.52
CA LEU A 82 3.85 15.03 8.36
C LEU A 82 3.07 16.30 8.77
N SER A 83 2.59 16.35 10.01
CA SER A 83 1.86 17.49 10.58
C SER A 83 2.18 17.59 12.07
N LYS A 84 2.16 18.80 12.63
CA LYS A 84 2.31 19.02 14.08
C LYS A 84 1.31 18.22 14.91
N ASN A 85 0.14 17.91 14.35
CA ASN A 85 -0.93 17.16 15.02
C ASN A 85 -0.85 15.64 14.79
N ALA A 86 0.11 15.15 14.00
CA ALA A 86 0.26 13.72 13.77
C ALA A 86 0.82 13.05 15.03
N LYS A 87 0.21 11.94 15.46
CA LYS A 87 0.71 11.12 16.57
C LYS A 87 1.87 10.24 16.11
N THR A 88 2.88 10.09 16.96
CA THR A 88 3.97 9.11 16.78
C THR A 88 3.46 7.69 16.99
N THR A 89 4.20 6.71 16.47
CA THR A 89 3.94 5.29 16.75
C THR A 89 4.01 5.01 18.26
N LYS A 90 4.90 5.72 18.98
CA LYS A 90 5.02 5.60 20.44
C LYS A 90 3.78 6.13 21.17
N GLU A 91 3.16 7.20 20.69
CA GLU A 91 1.91 7.74 21.27
C GLU A 91 0.70 6.85 20.98
N LEU A 92 0.71 6.11 19.86
CA LEU A 92 -0.37 5.20 19.48
C LEU A 92 -0.27 3.83 20.17
N PHE A 93 0.92 3.24 20.22
CA PHE A 93 1.16 1.86 20.65
C PHE A 93 2.03 1.72 21.91
N ASN A 94 2.34 2.83 22.58
CA ASN A 94 3.22 2.89 23.74
C ASN A 94 4.68 2.49 23.44
N LYS A 95 5.34 1.84 24.41
CA LYS A 95 6.76 1.50 24.35
C LYS A 95 6.99 0.40 23.30
N CYS A 96 7.97 0.64 22.42
CA CYS A 96 8.47 -0.39 21.51
C CYS A 96 9.02 -1.58 22.32
N ILE A 97 8.50 -2.78 22.04
CA ILE A 97 8.86 -4.02 22.75
C ILE A 97 10.14 -4.62 22.18
N HIS A 98 10.32 -4.57 20.86
CA HIS A 98 11.47 -5.13 20.16
C HIS A 98 11.68 -4.41 18.83
N GLU A 99 12.94 -4.27 18.41
CA GLU A 99 13.29 -3.73 17.09
C GLU A 99 14.18 -4.70 16.31
N TYR A 100 13.85 -4.90 15.03
CA TYR A 100 14.70 -5.59 14.07
C TYR A 100 14.86 -4.68 12.86
N ARG A 101 16.05 -4.07 12.73
CA ARG A 101 16.28 -3.01 11.76
C ARG A 101 16.65 -3.58 10.39
N PHE A 102 16.44 -2.79 9.35
CA PHE A 102 16.89 -3.10 7.99
C PHE A 102 18.39 -3.46 7.94
N SER A 103 19.22 -2.78 8.72
CA SER A 103 20.65 -3.10 8.84
C SER A 103 20.93 -4.49 9.43
N ASN A 104 20.05 -4.99 10.31
CA ASN A 104 20.16 -6.36 10.82
C ASN A 104 19.76 -7.34 9.71
N ALA A 105 18.64 -7.07 9.02
CA ALA A 105 18.17 -7.89 7.91
C ALA A 105 19.20 -8.03 6.78
N LEU A 106 19.95 -6.96 6.47
CA LEU A 106 21.05 -6.98 5.51
C LEU A 106 22.20 -7.86 5.98
N LYS A 107 22.65 -7.70 7.23
CA LYS A 107 23.74 -8.51 7.83
C LYS A 107 23.40 -9.99 7.84
N ASP A 108 22.16 -10.31 8.18
CA ASP A 108 21.65 -11.69 8.27
C ASP A 108 21.30 -12.27 6.89
N LYS A 109 21.45 -11.49 5.80
CA LYS A 109 21.12 -11.87 4.41
C LYS A 109 19.65 -12.27 4.21
N PHE A 110 18.74 -11.76 5.04
CA PHE A 110 17.29 -11.94 4.85
C PHE A 110 16.71 -10.96 3.83
N VAL A 111 17.39 -9.85 3.55
CA VAL A 111 17.03 -8.91 2.49
C VAL A 111 18.23 -8.64 1.60
N ILE A 112 17.95 -8.33 0.33
CA ILE A 112 18.96 -7.91 -0.64
C ILE A 112 19.26 -6.43 -0.49
N ASP A 113 20.48 -6.05 -0.83
CA ASP A 113 20.89 -4.65 -0.91
C ASP A 113 20.26 -3.96 -2.13
N TYR A 114 20.28 -2.63 -2.15
CA TYR A 114 19.69 -1.82 -3.21
C TYR A 114 20.74 -0.93 -3.90
N ASN A 115 20.58 -0.74 -5.21
CA ASN A 115 21.34 0.24 -5.99
C ASN A 115 20.45 1.44 -6.31
N VAL A 116 20.91 2.66 -6.04
CA VAL A 116 20.20 3.90 -6.36
C VAL A 116 21.01 4.69 -7.38
N GLU A 117 20.40 4.92 -8.55
CA GLU A 117 20.98 5.74 -9.61
C GLU A 117 20.08 6.95 -9.87
N TYR A 118 20.68 8.14 -9.89
CA TYR A 118 19.99 9.39 -10.21
C TYR A 118 20.27 9.79 -11.65
N TYR A 119 19.21 9.99 -12.42
CA TYR A 119 19.27 10.48 -13.79
C TYR A 119 18.87 11.96 -13.81
N ILE A 120 19.86 12.85 -13.82
CA ILE A 120 19.68 14.31 -13.83
C ILE A 120 20.13 14.86 -15.20
N LYS A 121 19.29 15.65 -15.87
CA LYS A 121 19.65 16.35 -17.12
C LYS A 121 19.74 17.86 -16.90
N THR A 122 20.70 18.53 -17.53
CA THR A 122 21.06 19.94 -17.27
C THR A 122 20.25 20.97 -18.07
N LYS A 123 19.70 21.94 -17.31
CA LYS A 123 19.26 23.34 -17.56
C LYS A 123 18.45 23.80 -18.77
N ASN A 124 18.48 23.21 -19.98
CA ASN A 124 17.80 23.82 -21.14
C ASN A 124 16.62 23.03 -21.74
N ASN A 125 16.19 21.93 -21.14
CA ASN A 125 14.88 21.34 -21.43
C ASN A 125 14.45 20.54 -20.20
N SER A 126 13.18 20.69 -19.81
CA SER A 126 12.51 19.74 -18.93
C SER A 126 12.82 18.31 -19.39
N THR A 127 13.00 17.37 -18.46
CA THR A 127 13.16 15.96 -18.83
C THR A 127 11.91 15.55 -19.59
N CYS A 128 12.03 15.41 -20.91
CA CYS A 128 10.90 15.00 -21.73
C CYS A 128 10.54 13.56 -21.34
N LYS A 129 9.27 13.30 -21.07
CA LYS A 129 8.78 11.97 -20.67
C LYS A 129 9.15 10.91 -21.71
N GLU A 130 9.27 11.29 -22.99
CA GLU A 130 9.75 10.41 -24.06
C GLU A 130 11.19 9.92 -23.85
N GLU A 131 12.08 10.75 -23.31
CA GLU A 131 13.46 10.34 -23.05
C GLU A 131 13.53 9.34 -21.90
N VAL A 132 12.71 9.54 -20.87
CA VAL A 132 12.56 8.59 -19.77
C VAL A 132 12.07 7.25 -20.31
N VAL A 133 11.02 7.26 -21.13
CA VAL A 133 10.50 6.04 -21.77
C VAL A 133 11.57 5.38 -22.62
N LYS A 134 12.25 6.12 -23.49
CA LYS A 134 13.34 5.58 -24.34
C LYS A 134 14.44 4.92 -23.51
N LYS A 135 14.83 5.52 -22.38
CA LYS A 135 15.82 4.94 -21.48
C LYS A 135 15.31 3.64 -20.84
N ILE A 136 14.06 3.62 -20.40
CA ILE A 136 13.42 2.41 -19.85
C ILE A 136 13.43 1.30 -20.91
N LEU A 137 12.97 1.57 -22.14
CA LEU A 137 12.96 0.59 -23.23
C LEU A 137 14.36 0.01 -23.47
N ASN A 138 15.38 0.88 -23.58
CA ASN A 138 16.75 0.46 -23.86
C ASN A 138 17.39 -0.35 -22.72
N SER A 139 16.99 -0.12 -21.46
CA SER A 139 17.63 -0.74 -20.29
C SER A 139 16.81 -1.92 -19.72
N TYR A 140 15.61 -2.16 -20.24
CA TYR A 140 14.66 -3.10 -19.64
C TYR A 140 15.19 -4.53 -19.59
N HIS A 141 15.73 -5.06 -20.69
CA HIS A 141 16.25 -6.43 -20.71
C HIS A 141 17.43 -6.63 -19.76
N ASP A 142 18.35 -5.67 -19.70
CA ASP A 142 19.51 -5.76 -18.81
C ASP A 142 19.09 -5.74 -17.35
N LEU A 143 18.24 -4.78 -16.96
CA LEU A 143 17.79 -4.61 -15.58
C LEU A 143 16.86 -5.74 -15.10
N THR A 144 16.12 -6.38 -16.02
CA THR A 144 15.20 -7.47 -15.70
C THR A 144 15.79 -8.86 -15.89
N GLN A 145 17.08 -8.97 -16.23
CA GLN A 145 17.74 -10.22 -16.62
C GLN A 145 16.96 -10.95 -17.72
N ASN A 146 16.73 -10.26 -18.83
CA ASN A 146 15.99 -10.71 -19.99
C ASN A 146 14.59 -11.24 -19.63
N LYS A 147 13.80 -10.41 -18.91
CA LYS A 147 12.44 -10.72 -18.43
C LYS A 147 12.32 -11.84 -17.39
N LYS A 148 13.42 -12.27 -16.79
CA LYS A 148 13.36 -13.15 -15.61
C LYS A 148 12.61 -12.46 -14.46
N TYR A 149 12.72 -11.14 -14.36
CA TYR A 149 11.99 -10.30 -13.41
C TYR A 149 11.07 -9.29 -14.10
N ASN A 150 10.10 -8.74 -13.36
CA ASN A 150 9.26 -7.62 -13.81
C ASN A 150 9.75 -6.32 -13.18
N ALA A 151 9.29 -5.17 -13.71
CA ALA A 151 9.60 -3.86 -13.18
C ALA A 151 8.32 -3.11 -12.75
N LEU A 152 8.49 -2.18 -11.80
CA LEU A 152 7.47 -1.20 -11.42
C LEU A 152 7.95 0.19 -11.82
N PHE A 153 7.04 0.99 -12.36
CA PHE A 153 7.30 2.38 -12.71
C PHE A 153 6.30 3.27 -11.97
N ALA A 154 6.76 3.94 -10.92
CA ALA A 154 5.96 4.83 -10.11
C ALA A 154 6.06 6.27 -10.65
N VAL A 155 4.93 6.95 -10.73
CA VAL A 155 4.81 8.32 -11.26
C VAL A 155 4.09 9.22 -10.24
N SER A 156 4.29 10.52 -10.36
CA SER A 156 3.89 11.50 -9.34
C SER A 156 2.38 11.70 -9.24
N ASN A 157 1.67 11.65 -10.37
CA ASN A 157 0.24 11.92 -10.43
C ASN A 157 -0.40 11.15 -11.60
N ILE A 158 -1.72 11.27 -11.74
CA ILE A 158 -2.46 10.49 -12.73
C ILE A 158 -2.31 11.06 -14.15
N ASP A 159 -2.18 12.37 -14.31
CA ASP A 159 -1.95 12.97 -15.63
C ASP A 159 -0.60 12.47 -16.21
N ASP A 160 0.44 12.38 -15.37
CA ASP A 160 1.71 11.75 -15.73
C ASP A 160 1.53 10.28 -16.09
N LEU A 161 0.75 9.51 -15.32
CA LEU A 161 0.47 8.11 -15.60
C LEU A 161 -0.15 7.93 -16.99
N ILE A 162 -1.16 8.75 -17.33
CA ILE A 162 -1.85 8.69 -18.62
C ILE A 162 -0.86 9.03 -19.75
N GLU A 163 -0.08 10.09 -19.59
CA GLU A 163 0.88 10.52 -20.61
C GLU A 163 1.97 9.46 -20.83
N TYR A 164 2.59 8.95 -19.77
CA TYR A 164 3.58 7.87 -19.86
C TYR A 164 2.99 6.62 -20.51
N TYR A 165 1.77 6.23 -20.12
CA TYR A 165 1.09 5.06 -20.70
C TYR A 165 0.87 5.23 -22.21
N ASN A 166 0.45 6.42 -22.66
CA ASN A 166 0.25 6.71 -24.07
C ASN A 166 1.57 6.68 -24.86
N ILE A 167 2.65 7.24 -24.31
CA ILE A 167 3.98 7.19 -24.94
C ILE A 167 4.44 5.73 -25.11
N PHE A 168 4.29 4.92 -24.06
CA PHE A 168 4.61 3.49 -24.14
C PHE A 168 3.75 2.77 -25.19
N LYS A 169 2.44 3.02 -25.21
CA LYS A 169 1.50 2.40 -26.15
C LYS A 169 1.79 2.77 -27.60
N ASN A 170 2.16 4.02 -27.88
CA ASN A 170 2.58 4.44 -29.21
C ASN A 170 3.86 3.74 -29.68
N LYS A 171 4.64 3.20 -28.74
CA LYS A 171 5.89 2.45 -28.96
C LYS A 171 5.73 0.94 -28.75
N GLU A 172 4.51 0.41 -28.81
CA GLU A 172 4.22 -1.01 -28.53
C GLU A 172 4.95 -1.96 -29.51
N ASN A 173 5.31 -1.49 -30.71
CA ASN A 173 6.10 -2.27 -31.68
C ASN A 173 7.63 -2.18 -31.45
N GLU A 174 8.09 -1.30 -30.55
CA GLU A 174 9.51 -1.12 -30.21
C GLU A 174 9.93 -1.98 -29.00
N HIS A 175 8.99 -2.70 -28.38
CA HIS A 175 9.27 -3.54 -27.22
C HIS A 175 8.39 -4.79 -27.18
N ASP A 176 8.81 -5.80 -26.43
CA ASP A 176 8.16 -7.12 -26.40
C ASP A 176 7.64 -7.50 -25.00
N PHE A 177 7.49 -6.51 -24.11
CA PHE A 177 6.89 -6.66 -22.78
C PHE A 177 5.52 -6.01 -22.67
N LYS A 178 4.75 -6.43 -21.65
CA LYS A 178 3.38 -5.96 -21.41
C LYS A 178 3.36 -4.92 -20.31
N ILE A 179 2.58 -3.88 -20.52
CA ILE A 179 2.43 -2.76 -19.59
C ILE A 179 1.02 -2.78 -19.04
N ALA A 180 0.92 -2.68 -17.72
CA ALA A 180 -0.33 -2.54 -17.01
C ALA A 180 -0.19 -1.40 -16.01
N THR A 181 -1.24 -0.60 -15.86
CA THR A 181 -1.26 0.51 -14.91
C THR A 181 -2.39 0.31 -13.91
N ILE A 182 -2.18 0.78 -12.69
CA ILE A 182 -3.17 0.79 -11.63
C ILE A 182 -3.14 2.15 -10.95
N CYS A 183 -4.32 2.75 -10.79
CA CYS A 183 -4.51 3.95 -10.01
C CYS A 183 -5.89 3.89 -9.35
N SER A 184 -6.01 4.51 -8.18
CA SER A 184 -7.28 4.71 -7.51
C SER A 184 -7.57 6.21 -7.46
N GLU A 185 -8.81 6.60 -7.75
CA GLU A 185 -9.28 7.96 -7.53
C GLU A 185 -9.38 8.20 -6.02
N HIS A 186 -8.31 8.72 -5.43
CA HIS A 186 -8.34 9.30 -4.10
C HIS A 186 -7.43 10.54 -4.12
N PHE A 187 -7.99 11.72 -4.37
CA PHE A 187 -7.87 12.92 -3.52
C PHE A 187 -8.56 14.15 -4.16
N ASN A 188 -9.30 14.86 -3.28
CA ASN A 188 -10.05 16.10 -3.42
C ASN A 188 -11.24 16.15 -4.39
N SER A 189 -12.41 16.17 -3.76
CA SER A 189 -13.67 16.68 -4.30
C SER A 189 -13.50 18.08 -4.88
N GLU A 190 -14.28 18.31 -5.94
CA GLU A 190 -14.55 19.57 -6.62
C GLU A 190 -13.57 19.95 -7.74
N ASN A 191 -14.12 19.88 -8.95
CA ASN A 191 -13.60 20.37 -10.23
C ASN A 191 -12.63 19.45 -10.97
N GLU A 192 -13.18 18.60 -11.85
CA GLU A 192 -12.82 18.62 -13.27
C GLU A 192 -13.84 17.81 -14.10
N LYS A 193 -14.65 18.53 -14.88
CA LYS A 193 -15.43 17.99 -16.01
C LYS A 193 -14.46 17.79 -17.19
N ASN A 194 -13.76 16.66 -17.24
CA ASN A 194 -13.02 16.26 -18.44
C ASN A 194 -13.39 14.82 -18.79
N ASP A 195 -14.32 14.68 -19.74
CA ASP A 195 -14.82 13.38 -20.19
C ASP A 195 -13.71 12.53 -20.85
N ASP A 196 -12.72 13.18 -21.49
CA ASP A 196 -11.54 12.50 -22.08
C ASP A 196 -10.66 11.80 -21.03
N LYS A 197 -10.45 12.43 -19.85
CA LYS A 197 -9.71 11.80 -18.75
C LYS A 197 -10.44 10.55 -18.30
N ARG A 198 -11.77 10.63 -18.11
CA ARG A 198 -12.60 9.50 -17.67
C ARG A 198 -12.58 8.33 -18.67
N GLU A 199 -12.54 8.61 -19.96
CA GLU A 199 -12.46 7.57 -20.99
C GLU A 199 -11.08 6.88 -20.99
N ALA A 200 -10.00 7.66 -20.88
CA ALA A 200 -8.65 7.12 -20.69
C ALA A 200 -8.58 6.23 -19.44
N PHE A 201 -9.14 6.66 -18.30
CA PHE A 201 -9.24 5.87 -17.07
C PHE A 201 -10.01 4.56 -17.25
N LYS A 202 -11.17 4.59 -17.93
CA LYS A 202 -11.97 3.40 -18.21
C LYS A 202 -11.16 2.40 -19.05
N SER A 203 -10.47 2.89 -20.08
CA SER A 203 -9.65 2.05 -20.95
C SER A 203 -8.49 1.37 -20.18
N ILE A 204 -7.81 2.12 -19.31
CA ILE A 204 -6.73 1.62 -18.44
C ILE A 204 -7.22 0.51 -17.49
N LYS A 205 -8.35 0.74 -16.78
CA LYS A 205 -8.93 -0.24 -15.86
C LYS A 205 -9.27 -1.55 -16.56
N VAL A 206 -9.82 -1.49 -17.78
CA VAL A 206 -10.18 -2.68 -18.56
C VAL A 206 -8.94 -3.50 -18.95
N ILE A 207 -7.84 -2.83 -19.31
CA ILE A 207 -6.59 -3.51 -19.70
C ILE A 207 -5.97 -4.24 -18.50
N PHE A 208 -5.92 -3.59 -17.33
CA PHE A 208 -5.43 -4.22 -16.10
C PHE A 208 -6.23 -5.48 -15.74
N ILE A 209 -7.56 -5.40 -15.78
CA ILE A 209 -8.45 -6.55 -15.51
C ILE A 209 -8.23 -7.68 -16.53
N LYS A 210 -8.10 -7.36 -17.82
CA LYS A 210 -7.84 -8.37 -18.86
C LYS A 210 -6.51 -9.10 -18.66
N ILE A 211 -5.45 -8.37 -18.28
CA ILE A 211 -4.13 -8.95 -17.99
C ILE A 211 -4.20 -9.87 -16.75
N LEU A 212 -4.86 -9.41 -15.69
CA LEU A 212 -5.04 -10.21 -14.47
C LEU A 212 -5.89 -11.46 -14.72
N ALA A 213 -7.04 -11.32 -15.39
CA ALA A 213 -7.93 -12.43 -15.69
C ALA A 213 -7.26 -13.50 -16.56
N LYS A 214 -6.36 -13.09 -17.47
CA LYS A 214 -5.59 -14.03 -18.29
C LYS A 214 -4.53 -14.78 -17.48
N LYS A 215 -3.96 -14.16 -16.44
CA LYS A 215 -2.99 -14.82 -15.51
C LYS A 215 -3.68 -15.67 -14.43
N GLN A 216 -4.90 -15.34 -14.04
CA GLN A 216 -5.68 -16.08 -13.03
C GLN A 216 -6.39 -17.32 -13.59
N LYS A 217 -6.23 -17.65 -14.87
CA LYS A 217 -6.48 -19.00 -15.39
C LYS A 217 -5.38 -19.96 -14.88
N ILE A 218 -5.35 -20.12 -13.56
CA ILE A 218 -4.73 -21.26 -12.91
C ILE A 218 -5.77 -22.38 -13.09
N ASN A 219 -5.43 -23.39 -13.89
CA ASN A 219 -6.15 -24.66 -13.82
C ASN A 219 -5.97 -25.17 -12.38
N LEU A 220 -7.05 -25.12 -11.61
CA LEU A 220 -7.23 -26.00 -10.46
C LEU A 220 -7.53 -27.41 -10.99
#